data_AF-A0A537YA41-F1
#
_entry.id   AF-A0A537YA41-F1
#
_cell.length_a   1.000
_cell.length_b   1.000
_cell.length_c   1.000
_cell.angle_alpha   90.00
_cell.angle_beta   90.00
_cell.angle_gamma   90.00
#
_symmetry.space_group_name_H-M   'P 1'
#
loop_
_entity.id
_entity.type
_entity.pdbx_description
1 polymer ?
#
loop_
_entity_poly.entity_id
_entity_poly.type
_entity_poly.pdbx_seq_one_letter_code
_entity_poly.pdbx_strand_id
1 'polypeptide(L)'
;MSARTGNDPAMWSRLIGQETAVRILRDAVASGAPGHAYLFVGPQGVGRELAAMALAASLNCPDGGCGVCDVCARVLRRAHPDVYTIAPEGAQILVDQVRTVRENAYLSPYEGRVKVFLFEDAHRLNPAASNALLKVLEEPPGDVVFVLVTESPEDLLPTVVSRCRRVDFFAHRRRPFHRLALREGPGRARAAARAPRHPRPPRAEWSIGVGADRCRACRGSCGCCVRADQAAEGRACPSPRGVRRRARDGRRAQARGGPAQA
;
A
#
# COMPACT_ATOMS: atom_id res chain seq x y z
N MET A 1 -18.99 -26.70 9.09
CA MET A 1 -18.53 -25.88 7.94
C MET A 1 -17.05 -26.15 7.74
N SER A 2 -16.67 -26.88 6.69
CA SER A 2 -15.38 -27.57 6.63
C SER A 2 -14.22 -26.68 6.20
N ALA A 3 -13.11 -26.74 6.93
CA ALA A 3 -11.81 -26.34 6.41
C ALA A 3 -11.38 -27.38 5.36
N ARG A 4 -11.37 -27.00 4.07
CA ARG A 4 -10.80 -27.83 2.99
C ARG A 4 -9.28 -27.74 3.00
N THR A 5 -8.64 -28.42 3.95
CA THR A 5 -7.20 -28.63 3.96
C THR A 5 -6.86 -29.70 2.91
N GLY A 6 -6.75 -29.31 1.64
CA GLY A 6 -6.59 -30.25 0.53
C GLY A 6 -5.84 -29.65 -0.67
N ASN A 7 -4.50 -29.63 -0.56
CA ASN A 7 -3.56 -29.34 -1.65
C ASN A 7 -3.83 -28.07 -2.49
N ASP A 8 -4.05 -26.93 -1.83
CA ASP A 8 -4.00 -25.63 -2.51
C ASP A 8 -2.56 -25.33 -3.00
N PRO A 9 -2.34 -24.89 -4.26
CA PRO A 9 -1.00 -24.63 -4.77
C PRO A 9 -0.26 -23.62 -3.88
N ALA A 10 0.99 -23.91 -3.54
CA ALA A 10 1.66 -23.30 -2.39
C ALA A 10 1.96 -21.80 -2.54
N MET A 11 1.74 -21.20 -3.71
CA MET A 11 1.69 -19.74 -3.88
C MET A 11 0.45 -19.12 -3.22
N TRP A 12 -0.73 -19.69 -3.46
CA TRP A 12 -2.01 -19.20 -2.92
C TRP A 12 -2.11 -19.36 -1.41
N SER A 13 -1.55 -20.46 -0.87
CA SER A 13 -1.50 -20.75 0.57
C SER A 13 -0.73 -19.71 1.42
N ARG A 14 -0.02 -18.77 0.78
CA ARG A 14 0.68 -17.66 1.46
C ARG A 14 -0.21 -16.45 1.74
N LEU A 15 -1.39 -16.38 1.12
CA LEU A 15 -2.31 -15.23 1.17
C LEU A 15 -3.39 -15.42 2.25
N ILE A 16 -2.97 -15.23 3.50
CA ILE A 16 -3.79 -15.50 4.69
C ILE A 16 -4.91 -14.46 4.83
N GLY A 17 -6.18 -14.88 4.85
CA GLY A 17 -7.34 -14.02 5.10
C GLY A 17 -7.94 -13.35 3.85
N GLN A 18 -7.32 -13.55 2.67
CA GLN A 18 -7.77 -12.95 1.40
C GLN A 18 -8.56 -13.94 0.54
N GLU A 19 -9.39 -14.81 1.17
CA GLU A 19 -10.00 -15.97 0.49
C GLU A 19 -10.87 -15.57 -0.73
N THR A 20 -11.49 -14.39 -0.71
CA THR A 20 -12.25 -13.86 -1.85
C THR A 20 -11.34 -13.50 -3.03
N ALA A 21 -10.23 -12.79 -2.79
CA ALA A 21 -9.26 -12.44 -3.84
C ALA A 21 -8.55 -13.70 -4.37
N VAL A 22 -8.13 -14.59 -3.48
CA VAL A 22 -7.52 -15.89 -3.84
C VAL A 22 -8.44 -16.72 -4.73
N ARG A 23 -9.75 -16.77 -4.43
CA ARG A 23 -10.73 -17.45 -5.30
C ARG A 23 -10.79 -16.81 -6.68
N ILE A 24 -11.04 -15.49 -6.75
CA ILE A 24 -11.15 -14.75 -8.03
C ILE A 24 -9.92 -14.96 -8.92
N LEU A 25 -8.73 -14.98 -8.34
CA LEU A 25 -7.48 -15.16 -9.09
C LEU A 25 -7.24 -16.62 -9.50
N ARG A 26 -7.57 -17.59 -8.64
CA ARG A 26 -7.49 -19.03 -9.00
C ARG A 26 -8.47 -19.39 -10.11
N ASP A 27 -9.70 -18.89 -10.04
CA ASP A 27 -10.73 -19.12 -11.06
C ASP A 27 -10.28 -18.56 -12.43
N ALA A 28 -9.54 -17.44 -12.44
CA ALA A 28 -9.01 -16.81 -13.66
C ALA A 28 -7.69 -17.41 -14.19
N VAL A 29 -6.98 -18.22 -13.38
CA VAL A 29 -5.89 -19.08 -13.88
C VAL A 29 -6.48 -20.40 -14.40
N ALA A 30 -7.45 -20.97 -13.68
CA ALA A 30 -8.10 -22.24 -14.03
C ALA A 30 -8.96 -22.17 -15.31
N SER A 31 -9.41 -20.99 -15.73
CA SER A 31 -10.10 -20.78 -17.01
C SER A 31 -9.20 -20.97 -18.23
N GLY A 32 -7.87 -20.94 -18.08
CA GLY A 32 -6.92 -20.86 -19.19
C GLY A 32 -6.92 -19.51 -19.95
N ALA A 33 -7.83 -18.61 -19.60
CA ALA A 33 -8.03 -17.30 -20.21
C ALA A 33 -8.10 -16.23 -19.10
N PRO A 34 -6.94 -15.73 -18.63
CA PRO A 34 -6.88 -14.63 -17.68
C PRO A 34 -7.32 -13.31 -18.34
N GLY A 35 -7.75 -12.34 -17.53
CA GLY A 35 -7.91 -10.96 -18.02
C GLY A 35 -6.55 -10.32 -18.33
N HIS A 36 -6.49 -9.50 -19.39
CA HIS A 36 -5.27 -8.78 -19.78
C HIS A 36 -4.80 -7.77 -18.72
N ALA A 37 -5.68 -7.29 -17.83
CA ALA A 37 -5.33 -6.33 -16.79
C ALA A 37 -6.10 -6.57 -15.49
N TYR A 38 -5.41 -6.43 -14.36
CA TYR A 38 -5.96 -6.49 -13.00
C TYR A 38 -5.56 -5.26 -12.18
N LEU A 39 -6.46 -4.79 -11.32
CA LEU A 39 -6.19 -3.73 -10.35
C LEU A 39 -6.40 -4.25 -8.92
N PHE A 40 -5.31 -4.42 -8.18
CA PHE A 40 -5.30 -4.95 -6.82
C PHE A 40 -5.36 -3.78 -5.83
N VAL A 41 -6.54 -3.58 -5.24
CA VAL A 41 -6.86 -2.46 -4.36
C VAL A 41 -6.84 -2.90 -2.90
N GLY A 42 -6.16 -2.17 -2.03
CA GLY A 42 -6.23 -2.39 -0.58
C GLY A 42 -5.11 -1.66 0.18
N PRO A 43 -5.19 -1.55 1.52
CA PRO A 43 -4.17 -0.86 2.30
C PRO A 43 -2.83 -1.63 2.31
N GLN A 44 -1.72 -0.94 2.59
CA GLN A 44 -0.39 -1.53 2.65
C GLN A 44 -0.33 -2.75 3.62
N GLY A 45 0.51 -3.73 3.29
CA GLY A 45 0.79 -4.90 4.15
C GLY A 45 -0.25 -6.02 4.13
N VAL A 46 -1.36 -5.89 3.39
CA VAL A 46 -2.39 -6.96 3.27
C VAL A 46 -2.04 -8.09 2.27
N GLY A 47 -0.86 -8.02 1.63
CA GLY A 47 -0.35 -9.05 0.72
C GLY A 47 -0.63 -8.83 -0.78
N ARG A 48 -0.95 -7.61 -1.23
CA ARG A 48 -1.25 -7.29 -2.64
C ARG A 48 -0.09 -7.68 -3.58
N GLU A 49 1.13 -7.24 -3.31
CA GLU A 49 2.32 -7.59 -4.12
C GLU A 49 2.58 -9.11 -4.11
N LEU A 50 2.37 -9.76 -2.96
CA LEU A 50 2.49 -11.21 -2.82
C LEU A 50 1.43 -11.95 -3.66
N ALA A 51 0.23 -11.39 -3.80
CA ALA A 51 -0.81 -11.92 -4.68
C ALA A 51 -0.48 -11.66 -6.16
N ALA A 52 0.17 -10.55 -6.48
CA ALA A 52 0.62 -10.22 -7.83
C ALA A 52 1.72 -11.19 -8.28
N MET A 53 2.70 -11.46 -7.42
CA MET A 53 3.70 -12.52 -7.61
C MET A 53 3.08 -13.93 -7.62
N ALA A 54 2.04 -14.19 -6.83
CA ALA A 54 1.32 -15.48 -6.85
C ALA A 54 0.57 -15.71 -8.17
N LEU A 55 -0.10 -14.68 -8.71
CA LEU A 55 -0.73 -14.74 -10.03
C LEU A 55 0.32 -14.97 -11.13
N ALA A 56 1.39 -14.15 -11.16
CA ALA A 56 2.46 -14.29 -12.15
C ALA A 56 3.13 -15.68 -12.12
N ALA A 57 3.42 -16.19 -10.93
CA ALA A 57 3.96 -17.53 -10.77
C ALA A 57 2.95 -18.61 -11.19
N SER A 58 1.65 -18.43 -10.97
CA SER A 58 0.63 -19.43 -11.29
C SER A 58 0.27 -19.48 -12.78
N LEU A 59 0.43 -18.37 -13.51
CA LEU A 59 0.22 -18.30 -14.95
C LEU A 59 1.35 -19.00 -15.75
N ASN A 60 2.59 -18.89 -15.28
CA ASN A 60 3.76 -19.49 -15.95
C ASN A 60 4.17 -20.86 -15.40
N CYS A 61 3.76 -21.22 -14.16
CA CYS A 61 4.00 -22.55 -13.59
C CYS A 61 3.12 -23.62 -14.27
N PRO A 62 3.68 -24.76 -14.74
CA PRO A 62 2.89 -25.87 -15.27
C PRO A 62 1.79 -26.39 -14.32
N ASP A 63 2.04 -26.33 -13.02
CA ASP A 63 1.16 -26.84 -11.95
C ASP A 63 0.24 -25.76 -11.34
N GLY A 64 0.07 -24.60 -11.98
CA GLY A 64 -0.82 -23.54 -11.48
C GLY A 64 -0.35 -22.87 -10.17
N GLY A 65 0.97 -22.86 -9.92
CA GLY A 65 1.59 -22.17 -8.79
C GLY A 65 2.02 -23.09 -7.63
N CYS A 66 2.68 -24.21 -7.93
CA CYS A 66 3.18 -25.17 -6.92
C CYS A 66 4.17 -24.57 -5.91
N GLY A 67 4.79 -23.42 -6.20
CA GLY A 67 5.61 -22.65 -5.26
C GLY A 67 6.99 -23.24 -4.97
N VAL A 68 7.36 -24.34 -5.65
CA VAL A 68 8.63 -25.08 -5.45
C VAL A 68 9.41 -25.33 -6.75
N CYS A 69 8.78 -25.28 -7.93
CA CYS A 69 9.50 -25.38 -9.20
C CYS A 69 10.32 -24.12 -9.51
N ASP A 70 11.28 -24.23 -10.42
CA ASP A 70 12.20 -23.14 -10.75
C ASP A 70 11.48 -21.88 -11.24
N VAL A 71 10.43 -22.01 -12.07
CA VAL A 71 9.57 -20.88 -12.48
C VAL A 71 9.01 -20.12 -11.28
N CYS A 72 8.40 -20.82 -10.31
CA CYS A 72 7.91 -20.18 -9.09
C CYS A 72 9.04 -19.55 -8.25
N ALA A 73 10.21 -20.19 -8.19
CA ALA A 73 11.37 -19.69 -7.45
C ALA A 73 11.98 -18.44 -8.09
N ARG A 74 12.09 -18.38 -9.42
CA ARG A 74 12.52 -17.21 -10.20
C ARG A 74 11.55 -16.05 -10.01
N VAL A 75 10.23 -16.28 -10.15
CA VAL A 75 9.20 -15.23 -9.95
C VAL A 75 9.24 -14.68 -8.52
N LEU A 76 9.32 -15.55 -7.50
CA LEU A 76 9.46 -15.14 -6.09
C LEU A 76 10.74 -14.33 -5.79
N ARG A 77 11.77 -14.43 -6.64
CA ARG A 77 13.03 -13.69 -6.55
C ARG A 77 13.08 -12.48 -7.50
N ARG A 78 11.99 -12.17 -8.22
CA ARG A 78 11.92 -11.14 -9.28
C ARG A 78 12.99 -11.33 -10.38
N ALA A 79 13.26 -12.60 -10.72
CA ALA A 79 14.34 -13.03 -11.61
C ALA A 79 13.84 -13.95 -12.75
N HIS A 80 12.56 -13.86 -13.12
CA HIS A 80 11.97 -14.57 -14.26
C HIS A 80 11.93 -13.61 -15.46
N PRO A 81 12.44 -13.99 -16.65
CA PRO A 81 12.58 -13.06 -17.79
C PRO A 81 11.24 -12.48 -18.24
N ASP A 82 10.16 -13.26 -18.18
CA ASP A 82 8.80 -12.82 -18.53
C ASP A 82 7.98 -12.22 -17.37
N VAL A 83 8.57 -11.95 -16.19
CA VAL A 83 7.85 -11.29 -15.09
C VAL A 83 8.60 -10.04 -14.65
N TYR A 84 8.14 -8.91 -15.17
CA TYR A 84 8.71 -7.59 -14.98
C TYR A 84 8.09 -6.93 -13.75
N THR A 85 8.91 -6.36 -12.86
CA THR A 85 8.42 -5.56 -11.73
C THR A 85 8.81 -4.10 -11.93
N ILE A 86 7.82 -3.22 -11.97
CA ILE A 86 7.98 -1.78 -12.17
C ILE A 86 7.65 -1.10 -10.86
N ALA A 87 8.69 -0.61 -10.19
CA ALA A 87 8.59 0.16 -8.96
C ALA A 87 8.82 1.66 -9.25
N PRO A 88 8.28 2.58 -8.42
CA PRO A 88 8.49 4.01 -8.58
C PRO A 88 9.96 4.42 -8.43
N GLU A 89 10.47 5.22 -9.35
CA GLU A 89 11.79 5.83 -9.26
C GLU A 89 11.73 7.08 -8.38
N GLY A 90 12.25 6.95 -7.15
CA GLY A 90 12.23 7.99 -6.13
C GLY A 90 10.80 8.31 -5.67
N ALA A 91 10.15 9.26 -6.34
CA ALA A 91 8.81 9.74 -6.01
C ALA A 91 7.69 9.07 -6.85
N GLN A 92 7.94 8.80 -8.13
CA GLN A 92 6.90 8.45 -9.12
C GLN A 92 7.35 7.33 -10.08
N ILE A 93 6.39 6.65 -10.71
CA ILE A 93 6.66 5.84 -11.90
C ILE A 93 6.71 6.78 -13.10
N LEU A 94 7.82 6.74 -13.84
CA LEU A 94 8.14 7.65 -14.93
C LEU A 94 7.60 7.14 -16.28
N VAL A 95 7.41 8.07 -17.23
CA VAL A 95 6.86 7.76 -18.55
C VAL A 95 7.77 6.82 -19.35
N ASP A 96 9.08 6.89 -19.15
CA ASP A 96 10.06 6.08 -19.88
C ASP A 96 10.15 4.63 -19.37
N GLN A 97 9.85 4.40 -18.08
CA GLN A 97 9.59 3.05 -17.56
C GLN A 97 8.38 2.42 -18.27
N VAL A 98 7.29 3.19 -18.44
CA VAL A 98 6.07 2.71 -19.13
C VAL A 98 6.26 2.54 -20.64
N ARG A 99 7.08 3.38 -21.30
CA ARG A 99 7.47 3.22 -22.71
C ARG A 99 8.22 1.89 -22.90
N THR A 100 9.22 1.63 -22.06
CA THR A 100 9.96 0.36 -22.02
C THR A 100 9.03 -0.84 -21.78
N VAL A 101 8.03 -0.73 -20.89
CA VAL A 101 7.00 -1.77 -20.69
C VAL A 101 6.18 -2.00 -21.97
N ARG A 102 5.67 -0.93 -22.61
CA ARG A 102 4.91 -1.04 -23.86
C ARG A 102 5.72 -1.78 -24.93
N GLU A 103 6.97 -1.37 -25.13
CA GLU A 103 7.84 -1.94 -26.16
C GLU A 103 8.14 -3.43 -25.89
N ASN A 104 8.34 -3.82 -24.63
CA ASN A 104 8.51 -5.23 -24.26
C ASN A 104 7.22 -6.06 -24.29
N ALA A 105 6.04 -5.44 -24.21
CA ALA A 105 4.75 -6.12 -24.25
C ALA A 105 4.39 -6.62 -25.66
N TYR A 106 4.81 -5.93 -26.73
CA TYR A 106 4.61 -6.38 -28.12
C TYR A 106 5.62 -7.46 -28.57
N LEU A 107 6.56 -7.85 -27.70
CA LEU A 107 7.48 -8.96 -27.94
C LEU A 107 6.95 -10.21 -27.24
N SER A 108 7.00 -11.37 -27.89
CA SER A 108 6.57 -12.65 -27.31
C SER A 108 7.35 -13.04 -26.03
N PRO A 109 6.78 -13.90 -25.17
CA PRO A 109 7.47 -14.55 -24.05
C PRO A 109 8.77 -15.25 -24.44
N TYR A 110 9.72 -15.31 -23.50
CA TYR A 110 11.02 -15.95 -23.67
C TYR A 110 11.02 -17.42 -23.21
N GLU A 111 10.47 -17.70 -22.02
CA GLU A 111 10.31 -19.06 -21.48
C GLU A 111 8.92 -19.29 -20.83
N GLY A 112 8.19 -18.22 -20.50
CA GLY A 112 6.84 -18.27 -19.94
C GLY A 112 5.75 -18.55 -20.98
N ARG A 113 4.53 -18.80 -20.48
CA ARG A 113 3.30 -18.84 -21.29
C ARG A 113 2.76 -17.44 -21.59
N VAL A 114 2.97 -16.51 -20.66
CA VAL A 114 2.57 -15.10 -20.74
C VAL A 114 3.62 -14.20 -20.09
N LYS A 115 3.74 -12.98 -20.61
CA LYS A 115 4.45 -11.89 -19.93
C LYS A 115 3.56 -11.26 -18.87
N VAL A 116 4.13 -10.96 -17.71
CA VAL A 116 3.41 -10.34 -16.61
C VAL A 116 4.13 -9.07 -16.15
N PHE A 117 3.44 -7.94 -16.23
CA PHE A 117 3.96 -6.63 -15.81
C PHE A 117 3.32 -6.20 -14.49
N LEU A 118 4.12 -6.27 -13.42
CA LEU A 118 3.71 -5.97 -12.04
C LEU A 118 4.06 -4.51 -11.72
N PHE A 119 3.06 -3.64 -11.64
CA PHE A 119 3.23 -2.24 -11.22
C PHE A 119 3.02 -2.12 -9.72
N GLU A 120 4.08 -1.80 -8.98
CA GLU A 120 4.06 -1.56 -7.54
C GLU A 120 3.74 -0.08 -7.26
N ASP A 121 2.88 0.19 -6.27
CA ASP A 121 2.35 1.54 -5.98
C ASP A 121 1.83 2.29 -7.22
N ALA A 122 0.93 1.68 -8.00
CA ALA A 122 0.46 2.22 -9.28
C ALA A 122 -0.15 3.64 -9.20
N HIS A 123 -0.69 4.07 -8.04
CA HIS A 123 -1.11 5.46 -7.77
C HIS A 123 0.02 6.49 -7.97
N ARG A 124 1.28 6.06 -8.01
CA ARG A 124 2.47 6.90 -8.22
C ARG A 124 2.84 7.03 -9.70
N LEU A 125 2.06 6.45 -10.62
CA LEU A 125 2.13 6.74 -12.06
C LEU A 125 1.90 8.23 -12.30
N ASN A 126 2.91 8.92 -12.84
CA ASN A 126 2.71 10.31 -13.23
C ASN A 126 1.70 10.42 -14.41
N PRO A 127 1.11 11.60 -14.68
CA PRO A 127 0.06 11.72 -15.71
C PRO A 127 0.51 11.28 -17.11
N ALA A 128 1.78 11.47 -17.48
CA ALA A 128 2.32 11.02 -18.75
C ALA A 128 2.50 9.49 -18.80
N ALA A 129 2.95 8.89 -17.69
CA ALA A 129 3.06 7.44 -17.52
C ALA A 129 1.68 6.76 -17.59
N SER A 130 0.67 7.30 -16.91
CA SER A 130 -0.71 6.80 -16.97
C SER A 130 -1.28 6.84 -18.41
N ASN A 131 -1.09 7.95 -19.14
CA ASN A 131 -1.53 8.07 -20.53
C ASN A 131 -0.72 7.19 -21.51
N ALA A 132 0.55 6.91 -21.22
CA ALA A 132 1.35 5.97 -22.00
C ALA A 132 0.88 4.51 -21.80
N LEU A 133 0.41 4.16 -20.60
CA LEU A 133 -0.11 2.83 -20.26
C LEU A 133 -1.47 2.55 -20.90
N LEU A 134 -2.36 3.56 -20.99
CA LEU A 134 -3.69 3.42 -21.61
C LEU A 134 -3.64 2.77 -22.99
N LYS A 135 -2.66 3.16 -23.83
CA LYS A 135 -2.49 2.62 -25.19
C LYS A 135 -2.28 1.11 -25.26
N VAL A 136 -1.82 0.48 -24.17
CA VAL A 136 -1.56 -0.97 -24.08
C VAL A 136 -2.67 -1.70 -23.31
N LEU A 137 -3.49 -0.97 -22.55
CA LEU A 137 -4.71 -1.46 -21.92
C LEU A 137 -5.92 -1.38 -22.87
N GLU A 138 -5.83 -0.57 -23.94
CA GLU A 138 -6.84 -0.47 -24.99
C GLU A 138 -6.68 -1.59 -26.03
N GLU A 139 -5.45 -1.88 -26.46
CA GLU A 139 -5.14 -2.92 -27.45
C GLU A 139 -4.04 -3.86 -26.90
N PRO A 140 -4.37 -4.74 -25.93
CA PRO A 140 -3.39 -5.62 -25.29
C PRO A 140 -2.96 -6.78 -26.20
N PRO A 141 -1.65 -7.08 -26.29
CA PRO A 141 -1.15 -8.31 -26.91
C PRO A 141 -1.70 -9.57 -26.19
N GLY A 142 -1.97 -10.63 -26.96
CA GLY A 142 -2.71 -11.81 -26.47
C GLY A 142 -2.00 -12.66 -25.42
N ASP A 143 -0.69 -12.45 -25.23
CA ASP A 143 0.21 -13.16 -24.33
C ASP A 143 0.68 -12.29 -23.14
N VAL A 144 -0.03 -11.19 -22.83
CA VAL A 144 0.35 -10.22 -21.78
C VAL A 144 -0.72 -10.07 -20.68
N VAL A 145 -0.26 -10.00 -19.43
CA VAL A 145 -1.09 -9.68 -18.24
C VAL A 145 -0.48 -8.53 -17.44
N PHE A 146 -1.22 -7.44 -17.29
CA PHE A 146 -0.88 -6.31 -16.41
C PHE A 146 -1.47 -6.51 -15.00
N VAL A 147 -0.69 -6.22 -13.96
CA VAL A 147 -1.17 -6.23 -12.57
C VAL A 147 -0.75 -4.94 -11.88
N LEU A 148 -1.71 -4.06 -11.63
CA LEU A 148 -1.50 -2.78 -10.95
C LEU A 148 -1.84 -2.94 -9.47
N VAL A 149 -0.89 -2.69 -8.57
CA VAL A 149 -1.11 -2.71 -7.12
C VAL A 149 -1.29 -1.28 -6.60
N THR A 150 -2.37 -1.00 -5.87
CA THR A 150 -2.57 0.33 -5.25
C THR A 150 -3.29 0.29 -3.91
N GLU A 151 -3.12 1.35 -3.12
CA GLU A 151 -3.95 1.67 -1.95
C GLU A 151 -5.00 2.71 -2.26
N SER A 152 -4.61 3.79 -2.96
CA SER A 152 -5.52 4.79 -3.51
C SER A 152 -5.89 4.44 -4.96
N PRO A 153 -7.05 3.84 -5.27
CA PRO A 153 -7.58 3.80 -6.63
C PRO A 153 -8.05 5.16 -7.14
N GLU A 154 -8.29 6.14 -6.27
CA GLU A 154 -8.72 7.51 -6.60
C GLU A 154 -7.59 8.39 -7.18
N ASP A 155 -6.33 8.06 -6.90
CA ASP A 155 -5.14 8.74 -7.45
C ASP A 155 -4.81 8.25 -8.89
N LEU A 156 -5.46 7.18 -9.36
CA LEU A 156 -5.33 6.66 -10.73
C LEU A 156 -6.33 7.34 -11.67
N LEU A 157 -5.96 7.48 -12.95
CA LEU A 157 -6.92 7.91 -13.97
C LEU A 157 -8.11 6.93 -14.06
N PRO A 158 -9.37 7.40 -14.02
CA PRO A 158 -10.55 6.53 -14.13
C PRO A 158 -10.58 5.67 -15.39
N THR A 159 -9.93 6.12 -16.47
CA THR A 159 -9.76 5.40 -17.75
C THR A 159 -8.79 4.21 -17.68
N VAL A 160 -7.87 4.19 -16.71
CA VAL A 160 -7.02 3.03 -16.38
C VAL A 160 -7.82 2.06 -15.52
N VAL A 161 -8.50 2.59 -14.49
CA VAL A 161 -9.32 1.80 -13.55
C VAL A 161 -10.45 1.06 -14.27
N SER A 162 -11.11 1.68 -15.26
CA SER A 162 -12.22 1.07 -16.01
C SER A 162 -11.82 -0.10 -16.92
N ARG A 163 -10.53 -0.23 -17.25
CA ARG A 163 -9.99 -1.31 -18.10
C ARG A 163 -9.44 -2.48 -17.30
N CYS A 164 -9.15 -2.28 -16.02
CA CYS A 164 -8.59 -3.30 -15.15
C CYS A 164 -9.69 -4.08 -14.43
N ARG A 165 -9.55 -5.42 -14.36
CA ARG A 165 -10.37 -6.24 -13.45
C ARG A 165 -9.98 -5.95 -12.01
N ARG A 166 -10.79 -5.16 -11.30
CA ARG A 166 -10.61 -4.84 -9.88
C ARG A 166 -10.68 -6.10 -9.01
N VAL A 167 -9.76 -6.22 -8.07
CA VAL A 167 -9.74 -7.23 -7.00
C VAL A 167 -9.40 -6.53 -5.69
N ASP A 168 -10.34 -6.53 -4.75
CA ASP A 168 -10.19 -5.86 -3.45
C ASP A 168 -9.60 -6.78 -2.38
N PHE A 169 -8.63 -6.25 -1.64
CA PHE A 169 -7.90 -6.87 -0.54
C PHE A 169 -8.19 -6.11 0.76
N PHE A 170 -8.65 -6.81 1.79
CA PHE A 170 -9.18 -6.18 3.00
C PHE A 170 -8.25 -6.39 4.20
N ALA A 171 -8.15 -5.39 5.07
CA ALA A 171 -7.40 -5.51 6.33
C ALA A 171 -8.16 -6.36 7.36
N HIS A 172 -7.53 -7.45 7.83
CA HIS A 172 -8.21 -8.40 8.73
C HIS A 172 -8.31 -7.86 10.16
N ARG A 173 -9.53 -7.52 10.59
CA ARG A 173 -9.84 -6.99 11.94
C ARG A 173 -9.51 -7.92 13.12
N ARG A 174 -9.03 -9.15 12.89
CA ARG A 174 -8.61 -10.12 13.94
C ARG A 174 -7.35 -10.87 13.52
N ARG A 175 -6.42 -11.02 14.48
CA ARG A 175 -5.05 -11.56 14.35
C ARG A 175 -4.95 -12.89 13.56
N PRO A 176 -4.44 -12.90 12.31
CA PRO A 176 -4.08 -14.15 11.62
C PRO A 176 -2.71 -14.66 12.09
N PHE A 177 -1.80 -13.72 12.41
CA PHE A 177 -0.38 -13.96 12.71
C PHE A 177 -0.09 -14.97 13.83
N HIS A 178 -1.01 -15.19 14.78
CA HIS A 178 -0.77 -16.08 15.92
C HIS A 178 -0.63 -17.58 15.53
N ARG A 179 -1.04 -17.98 14.32
CA ARG A 179 -0.75 -19.34 13.82
C ARG A 179 0.57 -19.44 13.07
N LEU A 180 1.02 -18.39 12.40
CA LEU A 180 2.24 -18.44 11.58
C LEU A 180 3.50 -18.38 12.47
N ALA A 181 3.48 -17.56 13.52
CA ALA A 181 4.53 -17.48 14.55
C ALA A 181 4.67 -18.74 15.44
N LEU A 182 3.91 -19.80 15.16
CA LEU A 182 4.02 -21.13 15.78
C LEU A 182 4.48 -22.21 14.79
N ARG A 183 4.55 -21.91 13.48
CA ARG A 183 5.20 -22.76 12.47
C ARG A 183 6.66 -22.38 12.26
N GLU A 184 6.99 -21.09 12.38
CA GLU A 184 8.38 -20.67 12.55
C GLU A 184 8.81 -21.00 13.99
N GLY A 185 9.81 -21.88 14.13
CA GLY A 185 10.24 -22.38 15.44
C GLY A 185 10.75 -21.27 16.39
N PRO A 186 10.71 -21.50 17.71
CA PRO A 186 10.90 -20.46 18.75
C PRO A 186 12.28 -19.78 18.80
N GLY A 187 13.21 -20.15 17.91
CA GLY A 187 14.53 -19.54 17.79
C GLY A 187 14.52 -18.09 17.28
N ARG A 188 13.57 -17.69 16.42
CA ARG A 188 13.53 -16.33 15.84
C ARG A 188 12.59 -15.36 16.56
N ALA A 189 11.54 -15.85 17.23
CA ALA A 189 10.64 -15.03 18.05
C ALA A 189 11.38 -14.24 19.16
N ARG A 190 12.53 -14.75 19.64
CA ARG A 190 13.37 -14.08 20.65
C ARG A 190 14.11 -12.84 20.14
N ALA A 191 14.22 -12.64 18.83
CA ALA A 191 14.77 -11.41 18.25
C ALA A 191 13.73 -10.28 18.27
N ALA A 192 12.51 -10.53 17.78
CA ALA A 192 11.41 -9.57 17.79
C ALA A 192 10.97 -9.18 19.21
N ALA A 193 11.04 -10.10 20.17
CA ALA A 193 10.74 -9.84 21.58
C ALA A 193 11.84 -9.07 22.36
N ARG A 194 12.95 -8.69 21.71
CA ARG A 194 14.09 -7.97 22.33
C ARG A 194 14.30 -6.54 21.83
N ALA A 195 13.27 -5.92 21.25
CA ALA A 195 13.23 -4.45 21.18
C ALA A 195 13.35 -3.88 22.62
N PRO A 196 14.32 -2.99 22.90
CA PRO A 196 14.54 -2.50 24.26
C PRO A 196 13.37 -1.64 24.71
N ARG A 197 12.67 -2.06 25.76
CA ARG A 197 11.72 -1.20 26.48
C ARG A 197 12.52 -0.02 27.04
N HIS A 198 12.32 1.18 26.49
CA HIS A 198 13.08 2.37 26.89
C HIS A 198 13.00 2.55 28.41
N PRO A 199 14.14 2.63 29.12
CA PRO A 199 14.12 2.92 30.55
C PRO A 199 13.56 4.33 30.76
N ARG A 200 12.79 4.53 31.85
CA ARG A 200 12.50 5.88 32.33
C ARG A 200 13.83 6.54 32.69
N PRO A 201 14.19 7.71 32.14
CA PRO A 201 15.39 8.42 32.56
C PRO A 201 15.24 8.82 34.04
N PRO A 202 16.31 8.70 34.85
CA PRO A 202 16.31 9.16 36.23
C PRO A 202 16.20 10.69 36.30
N ARG A 203 15.97 11.21 37.52
CA ARG A 203 16.00 12.66 37.75
C ARG A 203 17.42 13.20 37.56
N ALA A 204 17.57 14.03 36.54
CA ALA A 204 18.50 15.15 36.39
C ALA A 204 19.92 15.02 36.98
N GLU A 205 20.92 14.96 36.09
CA GLU A 205 22.14 15.76 36.25
C GLU A 205 22.68 16.22 34.87
N TRP A 206 23.59 17.19 34.88
CA TRP A 206 23.94 18.12 33.79
C TRP A 206 25.05 17.52 32.87
N SER A 207 25.61 18.08 31.78
CA SER A 207 25.67 19.42 31.12
C SER A 207 26.13 19.22 29.63
N ILE A 208 26.32 20.15 28.67
CA ILE A 208 26.05 21.61 28.47
C ILE A 208 25.69 21.81 26.95
N GLY A 209 24.82 22.78 26.60
CA GLY A 209 24.85 23.50 25.30
C GLY A 209 24.34 22.80 24.01
N VAL A 210 23.67 23.45 23.06
CA VAL A 210 23.14 24.84 22.99
C VAL A 210 21.83 24.91 22.19
N GLY A 211 20.92 25.83 22.57
CA GLY A 211 20.13 26.59 21.58
C GLY A 211 18.88 26.00 20.93
N ALA A 212 18.04 25.20 21.60
CA ALA A 212 16.77 24.74 21.03
C ALA A 212 15.60 24.62 22.05
N ASP A 213 15.22 25.74 22.69
CA ASP A 213 14.10 25.77 23.64
C ASP A 213 12.75 25.55 22.92
N ARG A 214 12.08 24.42 23.21
CA ARG A 214 10.84 24.04 22.54
C ARG A 214 9.71 24.96 23.00
N CYS A 215 9.02 25.60 22.04
CA CYS A 215 7.91 26.53 22.32
C CYS A 215 6.85 25.90 23.24
N ARG A 216 6.87 26.29 24.52
CA ARG A 216 6.20 25.59 25.62
C ARG A 216 4.67 25.79 25.64
N ALA A 217 4.14 26.59 24.72
CA ALA A 217 2.73 26.98 24.64
C ALA A 217 1.83 25.97 23.90
N CYS A 218 2.36 25.26 22.89
CA CYS A 218 1.59 24.29 22.10
C CYS A 218 2.22 22.90 22.20
N ARG A 219 1.48 21.91 22.70
CA ARG A 219 1.96 20.53 22.90
C ARG A 219 1.86 19.70 21.61
N GLY A 220 2.47 20.19 20.53
CA GLY A 220 2.58 19.46 19.25
C GLY A 220 1.28 19.29 18.46
N SER A 221 0.25 20.10 18.73
CA SER A 221 -1.10 19.99 18.11
C SER A 221 -1.41 21.11 17.10
N CYS A 222 -0.40 21.74 16.52
CA CYS A 222 -0.54 22.77 15.49
C CYS A 222 0.45 22.50 14.35
N GLY A 223 -0.04 22.47 13.11
CA GLY A 223 0.70 21.96 11.94
C GLY A 223 1.82 22.85 11.39
N CYS A 224 2.11 24.01 11.99
CA CYS A 224 3.10 24.95 11.46
C CYS A 224 4.56 24.46 11.53
N CYS A 225 4.88 23.48 12.39
CA CYS A 225 6.27 23.08 12.66
C CYS A 225 6.85 22.04 11.66
N VAL A 226 6.31 21.94 10.43
CA VAL A 226 6.73 20.95 9.41
C VAL A 226 7.21 21.63 8.11
N ARG A 227 7.70 22.87 8.18
CA ARG A 227 8.51 23.50 7.12
C ARG A 227 9.71 24.20 7.76
N ALA A 228 10.92 23.73 7.44
CA ALA A 228 12.16 24.12 8.09
C ALA A 228 12.75 25.46 7.57
N ASP A 229 11.92 26.35 7.04
CA ASP A 229 12.35 27.43 6.13
C ASP A 229 11.65 28.77 6.40
N GLN A 230 11.34 29.04 7.68
CA GLN A 230 10.80 30.32 8.16
C GLN A 230 11.56 30.88 9.37
N ALA A 231 12.65 30.24 9.78
CA ALA A 231 13.47 30.65 10.92
C ALA A 231 14.39 31.85 10.63
N ALA A 232 14.63 32.18 9.35
CA ALA A 232 15.57 33.21 8.93
C ALA A 232 15.08 34.66 9.15
N GLU A 233 13.76 34.89 9.26
CA GLU A 233 13.19 36.25 9.29
C GLU A 233 12.71 36.76 10.66
N GLY A 234 12.99 36.05 11.77
CA GLY A 234 12.83 36.59 13.13
C GLY A 234 11.40 37.01 13.58
N ARG A 235 10.34 36.65 12.85
CA ARG A 235 8.96 37.05 13.15
C ARG A 235 8.37 36.24 14.32
N ALA A 236 7.71 36.92 15.26
CA ALA A 236 7.18 36.30 16.49
C ALA A 236 5.93 35.43 16.24
N CYS A 237 5.75 34.38 17.04
CA CYS A 237 4.61 33.46 16.96
C CYS A 237 3.29 34.12 17.43
N PRO A 238 2.24 34.20 16.60
CA PRO A 238 0.97 34.83 16.97
C PRO A 238 0.10 33.88 17.83
N SER A 239 0.30 33.89 19.15
CA SER A 239 -0.60 33.23 20.10
C SER A 239 -1.13 34.19 21.18
N PRO A 240 -2.41 34.60 21.15
CA PRO A 240 -2.98 35.42 22.21
C PRO A 240 -3.38 34.55 23.42
N ARG A 241 -2.70 34.78 24.56
CA ARG A 241 -3.21 34.41 25.89
C ARG A 241 -3.28 35.64 26.81
N GLY A 242 -4.27 36.48 26.54
CA GLY A 242 -4.85 37.45 27.48
C GLY A 242 -6.37 37.43 27.33
N VAL A 243 -7.18 37.71 28.35
CA VAL A 243 -6.89 38.12 29.75
C VAL A 243 -7.87 37.41 30.69
N ARG A 244 -7.44 37.07 31.92
CA ARG A 244 -8.36 36.71 33.02
C ARG A 244 -8.44 37.87 34.02
N ARG A 245 -9.62 38.49 34.21
CA ARG A 245 -10.32 38.70 35.51
C ARG A 245 -11.35 39.86 35.54
N ARG A 246 -12.32 39.72 36.48
CA ARG A 246 -13.14 40.73 37.18
C ARG A 246 -14.27 41.51 36.44
N ALA A 247 -15.49 40.98 36.57
CA ALA A 247 -16.70 41.59 37.18
C ALA A 247 -17.78 40.48 37.11
N ARG A 248 -18.42 39.94 38.14
CA ARG A 248 -19.07 40.42 39.39
C ARG A 248 -20.26 41.36 39.18
N ASP A 249 -21.42 40.88 39.66
CA ASP A 249 -22.69 41.55 39.96
C ASP A 249 -23.44 42.25 38.81
N GLY A 250 -24.68 41.81 38.48
CA GLY A 250 -25.51 42.54 37.51
C GLY A 250 -26.76 41.85 36.91
N ARG A 251 -27.78 41.55 37.73
CA ARG A 251 -29.24 41.64 37.42
C ARG A 251 -29.80 41.14 36.04
N ARG A 252 -30.78 40.22 36.14
CA ARG A 252 -32.10 40.20 35.45
C ARG A 252 -32.25 40.84 34.04
N ALA A 253 -32.75 40.07 33.06
CA ALA A 253 -34.06 40.28 32.39
C ALA A 253 -34.37 39.23 31.30
N GLN A 254 -35.66 38.89 31.15
CA GLN A 254 -36.41 38.54 29.91
C GLN A 254 -35.72 37.62 28.86
N ALA A 255 -36.20 36.42 28.50
CA ALA A 255 -37.49 35.75 28.72
C ALA A 255 -38.72 36.34 27.98
N ARG A 256 -38.56 36.69 26.70
CA ARG A 256 -39.59 36.80 25.64
C ARG A 256 -38.91 36.50 24.29
N GLY A 257 -39.50 35.83 23.29
CA GLY A 257 -40.73 35.03 23.24
C GLY A 257 -41.20 34.79 21.78
N GLY A 258 -41.78 33.61 21.48
CA GLY A 258 -42.49 33.32 20.22
C GLY A 258 -41.64 32.80 19.03
N PRO A 259 -42.22 31.98 18.13
CA PRO A 259 -41.59 31.53 16.88
C PRO A 259 -41.93 32.43 15.68
N ALA A 260 -41.20 32.26 14.58
CA ALA A 260 -41.55 32.80 13.26
C ALA A 260 -41.57 31.66 12.22
N GLN A 261 -42.46 31.77 11.24
CA GLN A 261 -42.70 30.78 10.18
C GLN A 261 -42.08 31.23 8.86
N ALA A 262 -41.62 30.27 8.05
CA ALA A 262 -41.57 30.33 6.58
C ALA A 262 -41.50 28.88 6.05
#